data_AF-F0WCA1-F1
#
_entry.id   AF-F0WCA1-F1
#
_cell.length_a   1.000
_cell.length_b   1.000
_cell.length_c   1.000
_cell.angle_alpha   90.00
_cell.angle_beta   90.00
_cell.angle_gamma   90.00
#
_symmetry.space_group_name_H-M   'P 1'
#
loop_
_entity.id
_entity.type
_entity.pdbx_description
1 polymer ?
#
loop_
_entity_poly.entity_id
_entity_poly.type
_entity_poly.pdbx_seq_one_letter_code
_entity_poly.pdbx_strand_id
1 'polypeptide(L)'
;MGNAAARGKSFYDSILPNNSSQQKNNVSLPQPKLSLDQVDLYHELGVSEVSESARKASVLSEYKDICSEILPSFLYVSNLSVARDITRLRELGISHIINCCSKLDDEDDGTSFIRLQLALRDDVEENLTPFLHIVVQFIQSAKQFPKSKVLIHCHQGVSRSCALAIAYLMYATNASHHDSMTIVKQKRAICSPNTAFICQLLEWQHELTLIRSNCMEAKLFRLAPHAAHDANFWLLKPCFHPNSRKHIFSQFDAPNHAEVDSIPLTIGVYCILDTQQATVTIYSSPNCVIPDPQEKARQLLQPILATYFYEKEEVKVNYIQEKVEDHPILERFKTFLRDELYHYDLELEWTQRRRSIKESKGSTQTSSPQFFILEGDHTGNWELISNYDANDLTSDSAAIIMDPETSFLWIGAQCSLAHSKLYEDAKLHCRKYGFNLLIIQHDGSESDAFWSVFERGY
;
A
#
# COMPACT_ATOMS: atom_id res chain seq x y z
N MET A 1 32.85 16.72 27.82
CA MET A 1 31.91 17.58 27.06
C MET A 1 31.14 16.66 26.13
N GLY A 2 29.84 16.39 26.19
CA GLY A 2 28.71 16.87 26.98
C GLY A 2 27.44 16.59 26.16
N ASN A 3 26.61 15.65 26.60
CA ASN A 3 25.19 15.42 26.26
C ASN A 3 24.72 15.34 24.79
N ALA A 4 24.50 14.10 24.31
CA ALA A 4 23.66 13.81 23.13
C ALA A 4 22.43 12.92 23.42
N ALA A 5 22.18 12.50 24.67
CA ALA A 5 21.15 11.50 24.99
C ALA A 5 19.79 12.04 25.50
N ALA A 6 19.56 13.36 25.52
CA ALA A 6 18.39 13.94 26.20
C ALA A 6 17.37 14.68 25.31
N ARG A 7 17.47 14.65 23.97
CA ARG A 7 16.59 15.45 23.08
C ARG A 7 15.60 14.69 22.19
N GLY A 8 15.45 13.37 22.34
CA GLY A 8 14.55 12.57 21.51
C GLY A 8 13.11 12.38 22.03
N LYS A 9 12.90 12.38 23.36
CA LYS A 9 11.59 12.04 23.97
C LYS A 9 10.64 13.24 24.15
N SER A 10 11.17 14.44 24.41
CA SER A 10 10.37 15.61 24.79
C SER A 10 9.41 16.16 23.73
N PHE A 11 9.59 15.87 22.43
CA PHE A 11 8.71 16.39 21.38
C PHE A 11 7.45 15.53 21.19
N TYR A 12 7.53 14.22 21.45
CA TYR A 12 6.43 13.28 21.21
C TYR A 12 5.57 13.07 22.47
N ASP A 13 6.16 13.23 23.66
CA ASP A 13 5.43 13.18 24.94
C ASP A 13 4.42 14.33 25.10
N SER A 14 4.55 15.43 24.33
CA SER A 14 3.55 16.52 24.30
C SER A 14 2.38 16.26 23.34
N ILE A 15 2.43 15.17 22.57
CA ILE A 15 1.43 14.81 21.53
C ILE A 15 0.54 13.65 22.00
N LEU A 16 1.00 12.85 22.97
CA LEU A 16 0.23 11.75 23.55
C LEU A 16 -0.56 12.24 24.79
N PRO A 17 -1.87 11.94 24.92
CA PRO A 17 -2.56 12.15 26.19
C PRO A 17 -1.95 11.25 27.28
N ASN A 18 -1.52 11.85 28.39
CA ASN A 18 -0.99 11.15 29.57
C ASN A 18 -2.03 10.14 30.10
N ASN A 19 -1.85 8.85 29.80
CA ASN A 19 -2.60 7.77 30.45
C ASN A 19 -1.90 7.38 31.76
N SER A 20 -2.03 8.23 32.76
CA SER A 20 -1.62 7.93 34.13
C SER A 20 -2.61 8.48 35.16
N SER A 21 -3.91 8.21 34.97
CA SER A 21 -4.87 8.08 36.07
C SER A 21 -6.16 7.45 35.56
N GLN A 22 -6.42 6.20 35.97
CA GLN A 22 -7.78 5.66 35.94
C GLN A 22 -8.63 6.47 36.92
N GLN A 23 -9.34 7.47 36.43
CA GLN A 23 -10.57 7.96 37.06
C GLN A 23 -11.68 7.91 36.01
N LYS A 24 -12.65 7.04 36.27
CA LYS A 24 -13.92 6.95 35.55
C LYS A 24 -14.67 8.28 35.70
N ASN A 25 -14.53 9.17 34.72
CA ASN A 25 -15.46 10.26 34.52
C ASN A 25 -16.09 10.08 33.13
N ASN A 26 -17.38 9.74 33.13
CA ASN A 26 -18.24 9.81 31.95
C ASN A 26 -18.27 11.28 31.48
N VAL A 27 -17.44 11.60 30.50
CA VAL A 27 -17.57 12.83 29.72
C VAL A 27 -18.01 12.42 28.33
N SER A 28 -19.31 12.55 28.09
CA SER A 28 -19.91 12.49 26.76
C SER A 28 -19.26 13.54 25.86
N LEU A 29 -18.60 13.09 24.79
CA LEU A 29 -18.07 13.95 23.73
C LEU A 29 -19.21 14.75 23.09
N PRO A 30 -19.02 16.04 22.74
CA PRO A 30 -20.01 16.77 21.97
C PRO A 30 -20.07 16.17 20.57
N GLN A 31 -21.22 15.60 20.23
CA GLN A 31 -21.56 15.38 18.83
C GLN A 31 -21.57 16.73 18.10
N PRO A 32 -21.14 16.80 16.84
CA PRO A 32 -21.29 18.00 16.04
C PRO A 32 -22.79 18.30 15.94
N LYS A 33 -23.25 19.33 16.66
CA LYS A 33 -24.58 19.88 16.44
C LYS A 33 -24.53 20.60 15.10
N LEU A 34 -25.22 20.05 14.09
CA LEU A 34 -25.73 20.87 13.01
C LEU A 34 -26.44 22.08 13.65
N SER A 35 -26.27 23.27 13.08
CA SER A 35 -27.08 24.42 13.45
C SER A 35 -28.55 24.02 13.36
N LEU A 36 -29.32 24.23 14.44
CA LEU A 36 -30.73 23.86 14.50
C LEU A 36 -31.53 24.43 13.31
N ASP A 37 -31.09 25.56 12.76
CA ASP A 37 -31.75 26.23 11.65
C ASP A 37 -31.66 25.48 10.30
N GLN A 38 -30.78 24.50 10.14
CA GLN A 38 -30.70 23.69 8.92
C GLN A 38 -31.58 22.43 8.99
N VAL A 39 -31.76 21.84 10.17
CA VAL A 39 -32.49 20.58 10.35
C VAL A 39 -34.00 20.77 10.12
N ASP A 40 -34.53 21.93 10.50
CA ASP A 40 -35.96 22.24 10.36
C ASP A 40 -36.38 22.45 8.89
N LEU A 41 -35.46 22.92 8.03
CA LEU A 41 -35.73 23.07 6.59
C LEU A 41 -35.74 21.72 5.83
N TYR A 42 -35.00 20.72 6.33
CA TYR A 42 -34.97 19.37 5.74
C TYR A 42 -36.16 18.50 6.16
N HIS A 43 -36.76 18.77 7.32
CA HIS A 43 -37.95 18.04 7.79
C HIS A 43 -39.23 18.42 7.02
N GLU A 44 -39.29 19.63 6.44
CA GLU A 44 -40.42 20.09 5.62
C GLU A 44 -40.41 19.56 4.17
N LEU A 45 -39.29 19.02 3.67
CA LEU A 45 -39.12 18.62 2.26
C LEU A 45 -39.12 17.11 1.98
N GLY A 46 -39.29 16.26 2.99
CA GLY A 46 -39.52 14.82 2.79
C GLY A 46 -38.44 14.05 2.02
N VAL A 47 -37.19 14.51 2.06
CA VAL A 47 -36.07 13.85 1.36
C VAL A 47 -35.50 12.76 2.27
N SER A 48 -35.58 11.51 1.80
CA SER A 48 -34.97 10.33 2.43
C SER A 48 -33.45 10.47 2.58
N GLU A 49 -32.89 9.84 3.60
CA GLU A 49 -31.47 9.80 3.97
C GLU A 49 -30.47 9.95 2.80
N VAL A 50 -29.53 10.89 2.94
CA VAL A 50 -28.40 11.06 2.00
C VAL A 50 -27.58 9.77 1.97
N SER A 51 -27.30 9.24 0.77
CA SER A 51 -26.52 8.01 0.62
C SER A 51 -25.12 8.14 1.21
N GLU A 52 -24.57 7.04 1.74
CA GLU A 52 -23.23 7.01 2.32
C GLU A 52 -22.16 7.40 1.29
N SER A 53 -22.38 7.11 0.01
CA SER A 53 -21.53 7.54 -1.11
C SER A 53 -21.54 9.07 -1.30
N ALA A 54 -22.71 9.71 -1.27
CA ALA A 54 -22.81 11.16 -1.34
C ALA A 54 -22.15 11.83 -0.11
N ARG A 55 -22.30 11.21 1.06
CA ARG A 55 -21.62 11.66 2.29
C ARG A 55 -20.09 11.56 2.15
N LYS A 56 -19.57 10.42 1.68
CA LYS A 56 -18.13 10.21 1.42
C LYS A 56 -17.57 11.19 0.39
N ALA A 57 -18.28 11.41 -0.72
CA ALA A 57 -17.89 12.36 -1.75
C ALA A 57 -17.83 13.80 -1.23
N SER A 58 -18.82 14.21 -0.41
CA SER A 58 -18.80 15.53 0.23
C SER A 58 -17.56 15.69 1.12
N VAL A 59 -17.28 14.71 1.99
CA VAL A 59 -16.11 14.78 2.87
C VAL A 59 -14.81 14.77 2.06
N LEU A 60 -14.72 13.99 0.98
CA LEU A 60 -13.56 14.03 0.06
C LEU A 60 -13.35 15.41 -0.56
N SER A 61 -14.44 16.08 -0.96
CA SER A 61 -14.38 17.41 -1.56
C SER A 61 -13.84 18.49 -0.61
N GLU A 62 -14.15 18.38 0.70
CA GLU A 62 -13.63 19.29 1.73
C GLU A 62 -12.09 19.25 1.82
N TYR A 63 -11.48 18.10 1.51
CA TYR A 63 -10.04 17.89 1.56
C TYR A 63 -9.34 18.06 0.21
N LYS A 64 -10.04 18.51 -0.83
CA LYS A 64 -9.50 18.67 -2.19
C LYS A 64 -8.29 19.60 -2.24
N ASP A 65 -8.33 20.71 -1.51
CA ASP A 65 -7.27 21.73 -1.51
C ASP A 65 -6.52 21.81 -0.16
N ILE A 66 -6.71 20.79 0.69
CA ILE A 66 -6.13 20.75 2.03
C ILE A 66 -4.84 19.95 2.06
N CYS A 67 -3.75 20.63 2.44
CA CYS A 67 -2.51 20.01 2.91
C CYS A 67 -2.61 19.81 4.43
N SER A 68 -2.87 18.59 4.87
CA SER A 68 -3.12 18.27 6.28
C SER A 68 -1.81 18.18 7.05
N GLU A 69 -1.64 19.02 8.08
CA GLU A 69 -0.51 18.94 9.01
C GLU A 69 -0.72 17.77 10.00
N ILE A 70 0.09 16.72 9.86
CA ILE A 70 0.03 15.52 10.70
C ILE A 70 0.90 15.70 11.95
N LEU A 71 2.16 16.09 11.76
CA LEU A 71 3.05 16.50 12.85
C LEU A 71 3.30 18.00 12.76
N PRO A 72 3.11 18.76 13.86
CA PRO A 72 3.25 20.20 13.86
C PRO A 72 4.57 20.67 13.25
N SER A 73 4.48 21.54 12.25
CA SER A 73 5.58 22.17 11.53
C SER A 73 6.59 21.19 10.92
N PHE A 74 6.22 19.95 10.66
CA PHE A 74 7.16 18.93 10.19
C PHE A 74 6.62 17.96 9.15
N LEU A 75 5.49 17.28 9.40
CA LEU A 75 4.97 16.22 8.52
C LEU A 75 3.58 16.57 8.01
N TYR A 76 3.40 16.52 6.69
CA TYR A 76 2.16 16.87 6.00
C TYR A 76 1.70 15.73 5.09
N VAL A 77 0.38 15.64 4.87
CA VAL A 77 -0.25 14.71 3.94
C VAL A 77 -1.21 15.44 3.01
N SER A 78 -1.15 15.15 1.71
CA SER A 78 -2.06 15.72 0.72
C SER A 78 -2.44 14.74 -0.40
N ASN A 79 -3.29 15.22 -1.31
CA ASN A 79 -3.57 14.62 -2.60
C ASN A 79 -2.64 15.17 -3.69
N LEU A 80 -2.84 14.71 -4.93
CA LEU A 80 -2.04 15.10 -6.08
C LEU A 80 -2.23 16.55 -6.50
N SER A 81 -3.46 17.08 -6.38
CA SER A 81 -3.79 18.47 -6.73
C SER A 81 -2.93 19.46 -5.93
N VAL A 82 -2.92 19.29 -4.61
CA VAL A 82 -2.11 20.10 -3.69
C VAL A 82 -0.61 19.92 -3.95
N ALA A 83 -0.16 18.70 -4.25
CA ALA A 83 1.24 18.42 -4.54
C ALA A 83 1.76 19.07 -5.84
N ARG A 84 0.86 19.36 -6.78
CA ARG A 84 1.16 20.08 -8.04
C ARG A 84 1.21 21.61 -7.86
N ASP A 85 0.62 22.14 -6.79
CA ASP A 85 0.67 23.58 -6.50
C ASP A 85 1.99 23.94 -5.81
N ILE A 86 3.03 24.12 -6.62
CA ILE A 86 4.38 24.43 -6.15
C ILE A 86 4.43 25.72 -5.32
N THR A 87 3.64 26.74 -5.70
CA THR A 87 3.56 28.01 -4.96
C THR A 87 3.05 27.74 -3.54
N ARG A 88 1.98 26.96 -3.42
CA ARG A 88 1.43 26.56 -2.12
C ARG A 88 2.42 25.76 -1.29
N LEU A 89 3.16 24.82 -1.90
CA LEU A 89 4.18 24.05 -1.20
C LEU A 89 5.30 24.96 -0.64
N ARG A 90 5.70 25.99 -1.39
CA ARG A 90 6.70 26.98 -0.94
C ARG A 90 6.18 27.85 0.20
N GLU A 91 4.94 28.32 0.13
CA GLU A 91 4.30 29.08 1.23
C GLU A 91 4.24 28.26 2.52
N LEU A 92 3.95 26.97 2.40
CA LEU A 92 3.97 26.05 3.53
C LEU A 92 5.39 25.74 4.03
N GLY A 93 6.42 26.06 3.25
CA GLY A 93 7.83 25.78 3.55
C GLY A 93 8.21 24.31 3.38
N ILE A 94 7.51 23.57 2.51
CA ILE A 94 7.85 22.18 2.19
C ILE A 94 9.22 22.15 1.53
N SER A 95 10.10 21.26 2.01
CA SER A 95 11.44 21.06 1.47
C SER A 95 11.68 19.66 0.94
N HIS A 96 10.94 18.68 1.45
CA HIS A 96 11.04 17.27 1.06
C HIS A 96 9.68 16.73 0.65
N ILE A 97 9.65 15.89 -0.38
CA ILE A 97 8.41 15.31 -0.92
C ILE A 97 8.58 13.80 -1.10
N ILE A 98 7.66 13.02 -0.53
CA ILE A 98 7.47 11.61 -0.82
C ILE A 98 6.25 11.50 -1.75
N ASN A 99 6.51 11.18 -3.02
CA ASN A 99 5.48 10.96 -4.03
C ASN A 99 5.16 9.47 -4.13
N CYS A 100 3.94 9.09 -3.72
CA CYS A 100 3.48 7.70 -3.77
C CYS A 100 2.86 7.30 -5.13
N CYS A 101 2.77 8.23 -6.09
CA CYS A 101 2.23 7.96 -7.41
C CYS A 101 3.34 7.56 -8.39
N SER A 102 3.00 7.29 -9.65
CA SER A 102 3.99 7.29 -10.74
C SER A 102 4.63 8.67 -10.90
N LYS A 103 5.77 8.72 -11.61
CA LYS A 103 6.49 9.98 -11.89
C LYS A 103 5.51 11.05 -12.34
N LEU A 104 5.60 12.21 -11.69
CA LEU A 104 5.06 13.43 -12.25
C LEU A 104 6.01 13.82 -13.38
N ASP A 105 5.46 14.23 -14.53
CA ASP A 105 6.24 14.93 -15.54
C ASP A 105 6.67 16.26 -14.93
N ASP A 106 7.81 16.25 -14.25
CA ASP A 106 8.45 17.47 -13.77
C ASP A 106 9.07 18.13 -15.01
N GLU A 107 8.39 19.13 -15.58
CA GLU A 107 9.12 20.20 -16.22
C GLU A 107 10.02 20.80 -15.12
N ASP A 108 11.33 20.68 -15.32
CA ASP A 108 12.35 21.19 -14.40
C ASP A 108 12.18 22.71 -14.27
N ASP A 109 11.37 23.14 -13.31
CA ASP A 109 11.05 24.54 -13.02
C ASP A 109 12.17 25.25 -12.26
N GLY A 110 13.32 24.59 -12.09
CA GLY A 110 14.47 25.09 -11.38
C GLY A 110 14.31 25.11 -9.86
N THR A 111 13.37 24.34 -9.27
CA THR A 111 13.21 24.29 -7.80
C THR A 111 13.51 22.96 -7.12
N SER A 112 14.36 23.04 -6.10
CA SER A 112 15.04 21.92 -5.44
C SER A 112 14.27 21.36 -4.24
N PHE A 113 13.06 20.82 -4.46
CA PHE A 113 12.51 19.87 -3.48
C PHE A 113 13.35 18.59 -3.51
N ILE A 114 13.73 18.08 -2.35
CA ILE A 114 14.34 16.76 -2.21
C ILE A 114 13.20 15.73 -2.33
N ARG A 115 13.25 14.86 -3.33
CA ARG A 115 12.14 13.95 -3.67
C ARG A 115 12.50 12.49 -3.41
N LEU A 116 11.54 11.74 -2.88
CA LEU A 116 11.50 10.28 -2.88
C LEU A 116 10.31 9.83 -3.72
N GLN A 117 10.59 9.15 -4.83
CA GLN A 117 9.57 8.66 -5.76
C GLN A 117 9.28 7.19 -5.49
N LEU A 118 8.06 6.87 -5.09
CA LEU A 118 7.59 5.52 -4.79
C LEU A 118 6.40 5.25 -5.72
N ALA A 119 6.59 4.50 -6.80
CA ALA A 119 5.53 4.25 -7.79
C ALA A 119 4.48 3.24 -7.29
N LEU A 120 3.87 3.51 -6.14
CA LEU A 120 2.98 2.61 -5.41
C LEU A 120 1.59 2.59 -6.03
N ARG A 121 1.04 1.39 -6.22
CA ARG A 121 -0.37 1.17 -6.54
C ARG A 121 -1.22 1.20 -5.28
N ASP A 122 -2.53 1.38 -5.45
CA ASP A 122 -3.49 1.48 -4.33
C ASP A 122 -4.41 0.26 -4.27
N ASP A 123 -3.84 -0.92 -4.48
CA ASP A 123 -4.56 -2.18 -4.57
C ASP A 123 -4.08 -3.17 -3.49
N VAL A 124 -4.70 -4.35 -3.49
CA VAL A 124 -4.42 -5.41 -2.52
C VAL A 124 -3.10 -6.16 -2.79
N GLU A 125 -2.53 -6.01 -3.99
CA GLU A 125 -1.29 -6.68 -4.42
C GLU A 125 -0.04 -5.86 -4.07
N GLU A 126 -0.18 -4.53 -3.90
CA GLU A 126 0.93 -3.66 -3.56
C GLU A 126 1.52 -3.96 -2.16
N ASN A 127 2.85 -4.06 -2.09
CA ASN A 127 3.59 -4.39 -0.89
C ASN A 127 4.41 -3.19 -0.39
N LEU A 128 3.90 -2.50 0.63
CA LEU A 128 4.56 -1.38 1.29
C LEU A 128 5.76 -1.78 2.14
N THR A 129 5.84 -3.04 2.60
CA THR A 129 6.82 -3.47 3.61
C THR A 129 8.28 -3.15 3.24
N PRO A 130 8.76 -3.32 1.99
CA PRO A 130 10.14 -3.00 1.63
C PRO A 130 10.42 -1.48 1.63
N PHE A 131 9.38 -0.65 1.54
CA PHE A 131 9.49 0.81 1.51
C PHE A 131 9.48 1.46 2.89
N LEU A 132 8.94 0.80 3.91
CA LEU A 132 8.72 1.42 5.23
C LEU A 132 10.04 1.93 5.83
N HIS A 133 11.12 1.15 5.75
CA HIS A 133 12.44 1.56 6.19
C HIS A 133 13.00 2.76 5.41
N ILE A 134 12.79 2.77 4.09
CA ILE A 134 13.25 3.86 3.20
C ILE A 134 12.52 5.16 3.54
N VAL A 135 11.19 5.08 3.71
CA VAL A 135 10.33 6.22 4.09
C VAL A 135 10.73 6.75 5.46
N VAL A 136 10.92 5.87 6.45
CA VAL A 136 11.37 6.25 7.79
C VAL A 136 12.71 6.97 7.71
N GLN A 137 13.70 6.41 7.02
CA GLN A 137 15.02 7.04 6.91
C GLN A 137 14.93 8.39 6.20
N PHE A 138 14.16 8.50 5.11
CA PHE A 138 13.99 9.75 4.38
C PHE A 138 13.44 10.87 5.28
N ILE A 139 12.38 10.57 6.04
CA ILE A 139 11.76 11.53 6.96
C ILE A 139 12.72 11.87 8.12
N GLN A 140 13.43 10.87 8.68
CA GLN A 140 14.40 11.11 9.75
C GLN A 140 15.58 11.97 9.28
N SER A 141 16.08 11.77 8.06
CA SER A 141 17.14 12.60 7.46
C SER A 141 16.68 14.04 7.31
N ALA A 142 15.45 14.28 6.84
CA ALA A 142 14.88 15.62 6.75
C ALA A 142 14.82 16.32 8.12
N LYS A 143 14.53 15.57 9.19
CA LYS A 143 14.46 16.08 10.58
C LYS A 143 15.79 16.64 11.10
N GLN A 144 16.92 16.22 10.54
CA GLN A 144 18.25 16.72 10.93
C GLN A 144 18.49 18.18 10.51
N PHE A 145 17.71 18.68 9.54
CA PHE A 145 17.80 20.04 9.04
C PHE A 145 16.73 20.92 9.70
N PRO A 146 17.13 22.00 10.41
CA PRO A 146 16.18 22.93 11.01
C PRO A 146 15.20 23.49 9.97
N LYS A 147 13.92 23.58 10.33
CA LYS A 147 12.82 24.11 9.48
C LYS A 147 12.46 23.25 8.26
N SER A 148 13.07 22.08 8.07
CA SER A 148 12.62 21.16 7.02
C SER A 148 11.22 20.65 7.30
N LYS A 149 10.43 20.55 6.22
CA LYS A 149 9.06 20.01 6.25
C LYS A 149 8.91 18.99 5.15
N VAL A 150 8.30 17.86 5.50
CA VAL A 150 8.10 16.72 4.62
C VAL A 150 6.63 16.63 4.23
N LEU A 151 6.37 16.54 2.94
CA LEU A 151 5.06 16.19 2.39
C LEU A 151 5.06 14.72 1.96
N ILE A 152 4.04 13.96 2.35
CA ILE A 152 3.72 12.67 1.74
C ILE A 152 2.42 12.83 0.95
N HIS A 153 2.43 12.55 -0.34
CA HIS A 153 1.20 12.63 -1.15
C HIS A 153 1.00 11.38 -1.99
N CYS A 154 -0.27 11.11 -2.30
CA CYS A 154 -0.68 10.13 -3.30
C CYS A 154 -1.78 10.74 -4.17
N HIS A 155 -2.53 9.95 -4.93
CA HIS A 155 -3.52 10.48 -5.85
C HIS A 155 -4.65 11.21 -5.11
N GLN A 156 -5.39 10.51 -4.23
CA GLN A 156 -6.51 11.07 -3.45
C GLN A 156 -6.12 11.59 -2.06
N GLY A 157 -4.92 11.23 -1.57
CA GLY A 157 -4.54 11.53 -0.19
C GLY A 157 -5.38 10.76 0.84
N VAL A 158 -5.84 9.56 0.50
CA VAL A 158 -6.75 8.72 1.32
C VAL A 158 -6.05 7.49 1.87
N SER A 159 -5.35 6.75 0.99
CA SER A 159 -4.81 5.42 1.30
C SER A 159 -3.28 5.38 1.39
N ARG A 160 -2.54 5.28 0.27
CA ARG A 160 -1.06 5.18 0.25
C ARG A 160 -0.33 6.20 1.13
N SER A 161 -0.59 7.49 0.94
CA SER A 161 0.12 8.55 1.69
C SER A 161 -0.24 8.55 3.18
N CYS A 162 -1.49 8.23 3.51
CA CYS A 162 -1.93 8.03 4.88
C CYS A 162 -1.26 6.81 5.52
N ALA A 163 -1.17 5.69 4.81
CA ALA A 163 -0.49 4.48 5.29
C ALA A 163 0.97 4.75 5.64
N LEU A 164 1.71 5.43 4.76
CA LEU A 164 3.11 5.81 5.03
C LEU A 164 3.25 6.79 6.20
N ALA A 165 2.33 7.75 6.36
CA ALA A 165 2.32 8.65 7.51
C ALA A 165 2.07 7.91 8.82
N ILE A 166 1.14 6.94 8.83
CA ILE A 166 0.85 6.07 9.97
C ILE A 166 2.08 5.25 10.33
N ALA A 167 2.73 4.60 9.35
CA ALA A 167 3.94 3.81 9.57
C ALA A 167 5.06 4.64 10.23
N TYR A 168 5.25 5.88 9.77
CA TYR A 168 6.23 6.80 10.36
C TYR A 168 5.85 7.21 11.78
N LEU A 169 4.59 7.51 12.06
CA LEU A 169 4.13 7.84 13.42
C LEU A 169 4.38 6.68 14.39
N MET A 170 4.06 5.45 13.99
CA MET A 170 4.32 4.25 14.79
C MET A 170 5.80 4.10 15.13
N TYR A 171 6.68 4.35 14.15
CA TYR A 171 8.13 4.36 14.35
C TYR A 171 8.56 5.46 15.34
N ALA A 172 8.14 6.70 15.07
CA ALA A 172 8.64 7.88 15.75
C ALA A 172 8.11 8.08 17.18
N THR A 173 6.90 7.61 17.46
CA THR A 173 6.20 7.84 18.74
C THR A 173 6.05 6.59 19.61
N ASN A 174 6.43 5.41 19.09
CA ASN A 174 6.15 4.12 19.72
C ASN A 174 4.65 3.87 19.97
N ALA A 175 3.76 4.60 19.28
CA ALA A 175 2.33 4.39 19.34
C ALA A 175 1.91 3.15 18.54
N SER A 176 0.76 2.57 18.92
CA SER A 176 0.17 1.48 18.15
C SER A 176 -0.32 1.96 16.77
N HIS A 177 -0.59 1.02 15.87
CA HIS A 177 -1.28 1.27 14.61
C HIS A 177 -2.61 1.99 14.85
N HIS A 178 -3.39 1.55 15.85
CA HIS A 178 -4.69 2.15 16.17
C HIS A 178 -4.55 3.62 16.58
N ASP A 179 -3.61 3.92 17.48
CA ASP A 179 -3.37 5.29 17.95
C ASP A 179 -2.83 6.17 16.83
N SER A 180 -1.88 5.65 16.04
CA SER A 180 -1.29 6.38 14.91
C SER A 180 -2.32 6.66 13.81
N MET A 181 -3.16 5.69 13.47
CA MET A 181 -4.28 5.85 12.55
C MET A 181 -5.28 6.90 13.07
N THR A 182 -5.58 6.87 14.37
CA THR A 182 -6.47 7.85 15.00
C THR A 182 -5.91 9.27 14.90
N ILE A 183 -4.61 9.47 15.16
CA ILE A 183 -3.94 10.77 15.02
C ILE A 183 -4.06 11.29 13.58
N VAL A 184 -3.74 10.46 12.58
CA VAL A 184 -3.85 10.87 11.16
C VAL A 184 -5.29 11.19 10.80
N LYS A 185 -6.25 10.36 11.23
CA LYS A 185 -7.68 10.55 10.93
C LYS A 185 -8.26 11.81 11.57
N GLN A 186 -7.79 12.19 12.77
CA GLN A 186 -8.16 13.46 13.39
C GLN A 186 -7.66 14.69 12.61
N LYS A 187 -6.50 14.59 11.94
CA LYS A 187 -5.93 15.67 11.12
C LYS A 187 -6.43 15.65 9.67
N ARG A 188 -6.87 14.48 9.19
CA ARG A 188 -7.38 14.24 7.85
C ARG A 188 -8.49 13.18 7.90
N ALA A 189 -9.75 13.61 8.00
CA ALA A 189 -10.90 12.73 8.24
C ALA A 189 -11.10 11.65 7.16
N ILE A 190 -10.64 11.93 5.94
CA ILE A 190 -10.67 11.01 4.80
C ILE A 190 -9.56 9.95 4.82
N CYS A 191 -8.74 9.90 5.87
CA CYS A 191 -7.74 8.85 6.06
C CYS A 191 -8.43 7.47 6.11
N SER A 192 -8.15 6.65 5.10
CA SER A 192 -8.68 5.29 4.97
C SER A 192 -7.74 4.44 4.09
N PRO A 193 -6.58 3.98 4.62
CA PRO A 193 -5.77 2.97 3.97
C PRO A 193 -6.60 1.75 3.57
N ASN A 194 -6.28 1.15 2.42
CA ASN A 194 -6.91 -0.10 2.03
C ASN A 194 -6.59 -1.22 3.03
N THR A 195 -7.40 -2.29 3.02
CA THR A 195 -7.28 -3.38 4.00
C THR A 195 -5.93 -4.10 3.95
N ALA A 196 -5.34 -4.26 2.76
CA ALA A 196 -4.02 -4.87 2.62
C ALA A 196 -2.93 -4.02 3.30
N PHE A 197 -2.97 -2.70 3.14
CA PHE A 197 -2.06 -1.79 3.82
C PHE A 197 -2.28 -1.78 5.33
N ILE A 198 -3.51 -1.88 5.82
CA ILE A 198 -3.78 -2.04 7.25
C ILE A 198 -3.11 -3.31 7.78
N CYS A 199 -3.23 -4.44 7.08
CA CYS A 199 -2.55 -5.69 7.46
C CYS A 199 -1.02 -5.51 7.51
N GLN A 200 -0.43 -4.90 6.48
CA GLN A 200 1.02 -4.66 6.43
C GLN A 200 1.48 -3.67 7.53
N LEU A 201 0.65 -2.70 7.91
CA LEU A 201 0.93 -1.81 9.05
C LEU A 201 0.89 -2.56 10.39
N LEU A 202 0.02 -3.56 10.55
CA LEU A 202 0.03 -4.41 11.75
C LEU A 202 1.29 -5.29 11.80
N GLU A 203 1.74 -5.82 10.66
CA GLU A 203 3.03 -6.52 10.54
C GLU A 203 4.18 -5.60 10.91
N TRP A 204 4.15 -4.35 10.45
CA TRP A 204 5.11 -3.31 10.83
C TRP A 204 5.12 -3.01 12.33
N GLN A 205 3.94 -2.94 12.97
CA GLN A 205 3.87 -2.79 14.42
C GLN A 205 4.59 -3.93 15.15
N HIS A 206 4.37 -5.16 14.68
CA HIS A 206 4.99 -6.34 15.26
C HIS A 206 6.51 -6.29 15.09
N GLU A 207 6.98 -5.96 13.89
CA GLU A 207 8.41 -5.78 13.60
C GLU A 207 9.05 -4.70 14.47
N LEU A 208 8.45 -3.51 14.58
CA LEU A 208 8.94 -2.45 15.47
C LEU A 208 9.00 -2.90 16.93
N THR A 209 8.02 -3.68 17.39
CA THR A 209 7.99 -4.22 18.75
C THR A 209 9.19 -5.13 18.99
N LEU A 210 9.46 -6.06 18.06
CA LEU A 210 10.57 -6.99 18.17
C LEU A 210 11.94 -6.30 18.05
N ILE A 211 12.06 -5.27 17.21
CA ILE A 211 13.27 -4.42 17.11
C ILE A 211 13.55 -3.77 18.47
N ARG A 212 12.53 -3.14 19.08
CA ARG A 212 12.64 -2.45 20.37
C ARG A 212 12.93 -3.39 21.53
N SER A 213 12.39 -4.60 21.51
CA SER A 213 12.66 -5.61 22.54
C SER A 213 13.97 -6.36 22.32
N ASN A 214 14.71 -6.06 21.24
CA ASN A 214 15.90 -6.78 20.81
C ASN A 214 15.67 -8.31 20.73
N CYS A 215 14.44 -8.72 20.37
CA CYS A 215 14.03 -10.11 20.21
C CYS A 215 13.93 -10.52 18.74
N MET A 216 14.61 -9.79 17.86
CA MET A 216 14.60 -10.09 16.43
C MET A 216 15.38 -11.38 16.16
N GLU A 217 14.76 -12.25 15.39
CA GLU A 217 15.48 -13.32 14.70
C GLU A 217 16.28 -12.74 13.53
N ALA A 218 17.18 -13.56 12.97
CA ALA A 218 17.82 -13.21 11.72
C ALA A 218 16.75 -12.97 10.63
N LYS A 219 17.07 -12.15 9.63
CA LYS A 219 16.19 -11.92 8.47
C LYS A 219 16.95 -12.14 7.18
N LEU A 220 16.26 -12.72 6.20
CA LEU A 220 16.75 -12.90 4.85
C LEU A 220 16.03 -11.89 3.95
N PHE A 221 16.80 -11.13 3.19
CA PHE A 221 16.32 -10.21 2.17
C PHE A 221 16.85 -10.63 0.80
N ARG A 222 16.10 -10.31 -0.25
CA ARG A 222 16.51 -10.46 -1.63
C ARG A 222 16.53 -9.10 -2.31
N LEU A 223 17.59 -8.83 -3.07
CA LEU A 223 17.64 -7.68 -3.97
C LEU A 223 16.78 -7.97 -5.20
N ALA A 224 15.73 -7.17 -5.39
CA ALA A 224 14.77 -7.32 -6.48
C ALA A 224 14.23 -5.96 -6.91
N PRO A 225 13.74 -5.83 -8.16
CA PRO A 225 12.95 -4.65 -8.52
C PRO A 225 11.68 -4.56 -7.67
N HIS A 226 11.14 -3.35 -7.58
CA HIS A 226 9.87 -3.06 -6.93
C HIS A 226 8.74 -3.91 -7.53
N ALA A 227 8.47 -3.72 -8.81
CA ALA A 227 7.41 -4.40 -9.54
C ALA A 227 7.66 -4.32 -11.05
N ALA A 228 6.86 -5.00 -11.86
CA ALA A 228 6.99 -4.99 -13.32
C ALA A 228 6.83 -3.57 -13.91
N HIS A 229 5.94 -2.74 -13.34
CA HIS A 229 5.75 -1.34 -13.77
C HIS A 229 6.85 -0.38 -13.30
N ASP A 230 7.71 -0.82 -12.38
CA ASP A 230 8.77 -0.01 -11.79
C ASP A 230 10.07 -0.81 -11.66
N ALA A 231 10.46 -1.47 -12.76
CA ALA A 231 11.58 -2.42 -12.79
C ALA A 231 12.95 -1.77 -12.50
N ASN A 232 13.04 -0.44 -12.55
CA ASN A 232 14.27 0.29 -12.29
C ASN A 232 14.45 0.67 -10.81
N PHE A 233 13.39 0.60 -10.02
CA PHE A 233 13.46 0.87 -8.59
C PHE A 233 13.83 -0.41 -7.84
N TRP A 234 15.06 -0.49 -7.33
CA TRP A 234 15.57 -1.68 -6.64
C TRP A 234 15.32 -1.60 -5.14
N LEU A 235 14.91 -2.73 -4.56
CA LEU A 235 14.56 -2.88 -3.15
C LEU A 235 15.19 -4.14 -2.56
N LEU A 236 15.32 -4.14 -1.23
CA LEU A 236 15.54 -5.37 -0.46
C LEU A 236 14.20 -5.87 0.05
N LYS A 237 13.66 -6.89 -0.62
CA LYS A 237 12.39 -7.52 -0.24
C LYS A 237 12.65 -8.58 0.84
N PRO A 238 11.91 -8.59 1.96
CA PRO A 238 12.03 -9.63 2.97
C PRO A 238 11.55 -10.98 2.40
N CYS A 239 12.29 -12.04 2.67
CA CYS A 239 11.91 -13.41 2.32
C CYS A 239 11.08 -14.02 3.46
N PHE A 240 9.91 -14.56 3.14
CA PHE A 240 9.00 -15.20 4.09
C PHE A 240 8.95 -16.72 3.93
N HIS A 241 8.55 -17.41 4.99
CA HIS A 241 8.31 -18.84 4.91
C HIS A 241 6.96 -19.15 4.22
N PRO A 242 6.93 -20.13 3.30
CA PRO A 242 5.75 -20.60 2.57
C PRO A 242 4.40 -20.62 3.27
N ASN A 243 4.36 -21.40 4.34
CA ASN A 243 3.11 -21.93 4.84
C ASN A 243 2.68 -21.18 6.10
N SER A 244 3.43 -20.16 6.51
CA SER A 244 3.25 -19.54 7.82
C SER A 244 3.30 -18.02 7.83
N ARG A 245 3.70 -17.35 6.73
CA ARG A 245 4.00 -15.91 6.69
C ARG A 245 4.92 -15.43 7.82
N LYS A 246 5.60 -16.35 8.51
CA LYS A 246 6.60 -16.05 9.52
C LYS A 246 7.94 -15.84 8.81
N HIS A 247 8.82 -15.02 9.40
CA HIS A 247 10.20 -15.00 8.96
C HIS A 247 10.80 -16.40 9.09
N ILE A 248 11.62 -16.77 8.11
CA ILE A 248 12.11 -18.14 7.88
C ILE A 248 12.79 -18.76 9.13
N PHE A 249 13.25 -17.93 10.06
CA PHE A 249 14.00 -18.35 11.23
C PHE A 249 13.16 -18.83 12.43
N SER A 250 11.82 -18.72 12.37
CA SER A 250 10.93 -19.03 13.51
C SER A 250 10.70 -20.53 13.77
N GLN A 251 11.26 -21.42 12.97
CA GLN A 251 11.14 -22.87 13.14
C GLN A 251 12.41 -23.58 12.68
N PHE A 252 13.32 -23.92 13.59
CA PHE A 252 14.34 -24.93 13.31
C PHE A 252 14.58 -25.84 14.52
N ASP A 253 13.92 -26.99 14.50
CA ASP A 253 14.58 -28.28 14.74
C ASP A 253 15.00 -28.85 13.36
N ALA A 254 16.15 -29.53 13.30
CA ALA A 254 16.89 -29.86 12.08
C ALA A 254 16.10 -30.63 10.99
N PRO A 255 16.30 -30.35 9.68
CA PRO A 255 15.70 -31.16 8.62
C PRO A 255 16.57 -32.37 8.24
N ASN A 256 15.92 -33.53 8.11
CA ASN A 256 16.45 -34.73 7.48
C ASN A 256 16.50 -34.56 5.95
N HIS A 257 17.61 -34.98 5.36
CA HIS A 257 17.88 -34.96 3.92
C HIS A 257 16.97 -35.90 3.12
N ALA A 258 16.36 -35.38 2.05
CA ALA A 258 16.31 -35.99 0.71
C ALA A 258 15.53 -35.07 -0.25
N GLU A 259 15.98 -35.04 -1.51
CA GLU A 259 15.38 -34.36 -2.67
C GLU A 259 15.56 -32.83 -2.73
N VAL A 260 16.70 -32.40 -3.30
CA VAL A 260 16.94 -31.02 -3.74
C VAL A 260 17.34 -31.07 -5.22
N ASP A 261 16.35 -31.09 -6.10
CA ASP A 261 16.56 -30.70 -7.50
C ASP A 261 16.76 -29.18 -7.56
N SER A 262 17.77 -28.80 -8.34
CA SER A 262 18.30 -27.46 -8.63
C SER A 262 17.38 -26.26 -8.31
N ILE A 263 17.64 -25.62 -7.18
CA ILE A 263 17.11 -24.30 -6.84
C ILE A 263 17.89 -23.24 -7.62
N PRO A 264 17.26 -22.23 -8.25
CA PRO A 264 17.97 -21.15 -8.91
C PRO A 264 18.47 -20.12 -7.88
N LEU A 265 19.42 -20.53 -7.03
CA LEU A 265 20.37 -19.64 -6.33
C LEU A 265 21.30 -18.89 -7.31
N THR A 266 21.13 -19.11 -8.61
CA THR A 266 22.13 -18.90 -9.64
C THR A 266 22.16 -17.49 -10.23
N ILE A 267 21.25 -16.56 -9.85
CA ILE A 267 21.11 -15.25 -10.55
C ILE A 267 20.93 -14.03 -9.60
N GLY A 268 20.89 -14.19 -8.27
CA GLY A 268 20.47 -13.12 -7.34
C GLY A 268 21.53 -12.58 -6.37
N VAL A 269 21.12 -11.53 -5.63
CA VAL A 269 21.82 -10.99 -4.45
C VAL A 269 20.91 -11.14 -3.24
N TYR A 270 21.44 -11.64 -2.13
CA TYR A 270 20.72 -11.88 -0.89
C TYR A 270 21.45 -11.22 0.27
N CYS A 271 20.70 -10.77 1.28
CA CYS A 271 21.27 -10.18 2.48
C CYS A 271 20.71 -10.89 3.71
N ILE A 272 21.59 -11.42 4.55
CA ILE A 272 21.23 -12.00 5.84
C ILE A 272 21.57 -10.98 6.92
N LEU A 273 20.56 -10.51 7.63
CA LEU A 273 20.69 -9.62 8.77
C LEU A 273 20.61 -10.47 10.05
N ASP A 274 21.72 -10.59 10.78
CA ASP A 274 21.75 -11.15 12.14
C ASP A 274 21.76 -10.01 13.16
N THR A 275 20.61 -9.82 13.79
CA THR A 275 20.35 -8.77 14.79
C THR A 275 21.06 -9.02 16.11
N GLN A 276 21.24 -10.29 16.51
CA GLN A 276 21.90 -10.67 17.76
C GLN A 276 23.40 -10.37 17.69
N GLN A 277 24.02 -10.73 16.57
CA GLN A 277 25.45 -10.50 16.34
C GLN A 277 25.75 -9.12 15.75
N ALA A 278 24.71 -8.33 15.41
CA ALA A 278 24.84 -7.07 14.69
C ALA A 278 25.68 -7.22 13.41
N THR A 279 25.42 -8.28 12.64
CA THR A 279 26.12 -8.56 11.39
C THR A 279 25.15 -8.59 10.21
N VAL A 280 25.64 -8.16 9.06
CA VAL A 280 24.96 -8.37 7.78
C VAL A 280 25.89 -9.15 6.87
N THR A 281 25.37 -10.19 6.24
CA THR A 281 26.11 -10.94 5.23
C THR A 281 25.45 -10.75 3.87
N ILE A 282 26.17 -10.18 2.91
CA ILE A 282 25.72 -9.98 1.54
C ILE A 282 26.26 -11.12 0.68
N TYR A 283 25.35 -11.89 0.10
CA TYR A 283 25.64 -12.98 -0.82
C TYR A 283 25.35 -12.53 -2.25
N SER A 284 26.30 -12.71 -3.16
CA SER A 284 26.10 -12.49 -4.59
C SER A 284 26.44 -13.75 -5.39
N SER A 285 25.52 -14.18 -6.25
CA SER A 285 25.73 -15.34 -7.13
C SER A 285 26.79 -15.06 -8.22
N PRO A 286 27.58 -16.07 -8.66
CA PRO A 286 28.51 -15.94 -9.79
C PRO A 286 27.88 -15.46 -11.09
N ASN A 287 26.62 -15.81 -11.35
CA ASN A 287 25.90 -15.38 -12.56
C ASN A 287 24.95 -14.20 -12.28
N CYS A 288 25.19 -13.45 -11.20
CA CYS A 288 24.46 -12.22 -10.94
C CYS A 288 24.74 -11.21 -12.06
N VAL A 289 23.68 -10.74 -12.71
CA VAL A 289 23.75 -9.76 -13.81
C VAL A 289 23.57 -8.31 -13.35
N ILE A 290 23.37 -8.09 -12.04
CA ILE A 290 23.18 -6.76 -11.46
C ILE A 290 24.55 -6.07 -11.38
N PRO A 291 24.72 -4.87 -11.97
CA PRO A 291 25.95 -4.09 -11.82
C PRO A 291 26.21 -3.71 -10.37
N ASP A 292 27.45 -3.86 -9.91
CA ASP A 292 27.91 -3.57 -8.55
C ASP A 292 26.93 -4.06 -7.46
N PRO A 293 26.60 -5.37 -7.46
CA PRO A 293 25.50 -5.92 -6.67
C PRO A 293 25.67 -5.70 -5.17
N GLN A 294 26.93 -5.75 -4.72
CA GLN A 294 27.30 -5.56 -3.32
C GLN A 294 27.10 -4.12 -2.87
N GLU A 295 27.53 -3.15 -3.68
CA GLU A 295 27.39 -1.72 -3.36
C GLU A 295 25.91 -1.32 -3.39
N LYS A 296 25.15 -1.81 -4.38
CA LYS A 296 23.70 -1.60 -4.44
C LYS A 296 22.99 -2.17 -3.20
N ALA A 297 23.30 -3.40 -2.82
CA ALA A 297 22.76 -4.01 -1.61
C ALA A 297 23.17 -3.22 -0.34
N ARG A 298 24.43 -2.78 -0.24
CA ARG A 298 24.93 -1.97 0.89
C ARG A 298 24.18 -0.66 1.04
N GLN A 299 23.87 0.02 -0.06
CA GLN A 299 23.09 1.26 -0.06
C GLN A 299 21.64 1.02 0.42
N LEU A 300 20.99 -0.02 -0.11
CA LEU A 300 19.61 -0.37 0.26
C LEU A 300 19.48 -0.93 1.69
N LEU A 301 20.57 -1.48 2.25
CA LEU A 301 20.63 -1.90 3.65
C LEU A 301 20.63 -0.72 4.62
N GLN A 302 21.16 0.44 4.24
CA GLN A 302 21.27 1.60 5.15
C GLN A 302 19.95 1.97 5.85
N PRO A 303 18.81 2.11 5.15
CA PRO A 303 17.54 2.40 5.81
C PRO A 303 17.10 1.32 6.81
N ILE A 304 17.35 0.05 6.48
CA ILE A 304 17.02 -1.09 7.35
C ILE A 304 17.91 -1.02 8.60
N LEU A 305 19.22 -0.90 8.43
CA LEU A 305 20.17 -0.83 9.55
C LEU A 305 19.93 0.38 10.45
N ALA A 306 19.60 1.54 9.87
CA ALA A 306 19.25 2.73 10.63
C ALA A 306 18.00 2.53 11.49
N THR A 307 17.05 1.71 11.05
CA THR A 307 15.86 1.36 11.84
C THR A 307 16.19 0.34 12.93
N TYR A 308 16.96 -0.69 12.58
CA TYR A 308 17.24 -1.85 13.45
C TYR A 308 18.28 -1.59 14.53
N PHE A 309 19.28 -0.76 14.23
CA PHE A 309 20.46 -0.56 15.06
C PHE A 309 20.71 0.92 15.36
N TYR A 310 19.66 1.74 15.41
CA TYR A 310 19.75 3.17 15.70
C TYR A 310 20.62 3.50 16.94
N GLU A 311 20.72 2.58 17.90
CA GLU A 311 21.49 2.74 19.14
C GLU A 311 22.87 2.05 19.15
N LYS A 312 23.26 1.31 18.11
CA LYS A 312 24.57 0.61 18.06
C LYS A 312 25.58 1.38 17.22
N GLU A 313 26.83 1.45 17.71
CA GLU A 313 27.90 2.25 17.08
C GLU A 313 28.46 1.62 15.79
N GLU A 314 28.38 0.30 15.59
CA GLU A 314 28.90 -0.33 14.37
C GLU A 314 28.20 -1.66 14.03
N VAL A 315 27.77 -1.81 12.77
CA VAL A 315 27.25 -3.06 12.20
C VAL A 315 28.33 -3.68 11.34
N LYS A 316 28.69 -4.94 11.60
CA LYS A 316 29.71 -5.64 10.80
C LYS A 316 29.08 -6.12 9.48
N VAL A 317 29.63 -5.70 8.35
CA VAL A 317 29.17 -6.15 7.03
C VAL A 317 30.18 -7.13 6.44
N ASN A 318 29.74 -8.37 6.25
CA ASN A 318 30.49 -9.44 5.62
C ASN A 318 30.05 -9.58 4.16
N TYR A 319 31.01 -9.72 3.26
CA TYR A 319 30.74 -9.91 1.84
C TYR A 319 31.18 -11.32 1.44
N ILE A 320 30.25 -12.07 0.84
CA ILE A 320 30.49 -13.42 0.37
C ILE A 320 30.10 -13.47 -1.11
N GLN A 321 31.10 -13.66 -1.96
CA GLN A 321 30.94 -13.97 -3.37
C GLN A 321 31.28 -15.45 -3.54
N GLU A 322 30.27 -16.29 -3.72
CA GLU A 322 30.44 -17.74 -3.61
C GLU A 322 30.73 -18.42 -4.94
N LYS A 323 31.54 -19.49 -4.93
CA LYS A 323 31.31 -20.67 -5.79
C LYS A 323 30.24 -21.50 -5.06
N VAL A 324 29.19 -21.92 -5.76
CA VAL A 324 27.85 -22.38 -5.31
C VAL A 324 27.77 -23.45 -4.19
N GLU A 325 28.88 -23.91 -3.59
CA GLU A 325 28.93 -25.21 -2.92
C GLU A 325 29.20 -25.23 -1.40
N ASP A 326 29.72 -24.18 -0.75
CA ASP A 326 30.26 -24.34 0.64
C ASP A 326 29.86 -23.25 1.67
N HIS A 327 28.56 -23.01 1.90
CA HIS A 327 28.14 -22.36 3.15
C HIS A 327 27.00 -23.08 3.87
N PRO A 328 27.17 -23.50 5.15
CA PRO A 328 26.17 -24.23 5.94
C PRO A 328 24.83 -23.51 6.06
N ILE A 329 24.83 -22.18 5.95
CA ILE A 329 23.61 -21.38 5.99
C ILE A 329 22.78 -21.57 4.71
N LEU A 330 23.40 -21.74 3.54
CA LEU A 330 22.68 -21.95 2.28
C LEU A 330 22.04 -23.33 2.22
N GLU A 331 22.72 -24.36 2.73
CA GLU A 331 22.11 -25.69 2.95
C GLU A 331 20.84 -25.62 3.80
N ARG A 332 20.82 -24.76 4.84
CA ARG A 332 19.61 -24.51 5.66
C ARG A 332 18.48 -23.82 4.90
N PHE A 333 18.78 -23.08 3.83
CA PHE A 333 17.77 -22.39 3.01
C PHE A 333 17.34 -23.19 1.78
N LYS A 334 18.14 -24.18 1.32
CA LYS A 334 17.83 -25.00 0.13
C LYS A 334 16.42 -25.62 0.22
N THR A 335 16.02 -26.15 1.36
CA THR A 335 14.68 -26.74 1.53
C THR A 335 13.49 -25.76 1.35
N PHE A 336 13.70 -24.45 1.48
CA PHE A 336 12.65 -23.43 1.48
C PHE A 336 12.60 -22.56 0.22
N LEU A 337 13.66 -22.61 -0.60
CA LEU A 337 13.78 -21.85 -1.84
C LEU A 337 13.14 -22.59 -3.04
N ARG A 338 11.95 -23.17 -2.88
CA ARG A 338 11.24 -23.83 -4.01
C ARG A 338 10.54 -22.78 -4.89
N ASP A 339 10.56 -22.95 -6.21
CA ASP A 339 9.99 -22.00 -7.18
C ASP A 339 8.50 -21.66 -6.94
N GLU A 340 7.72 -22.61 -6.42
CA GLU A 340 6.28 -22.47 -6.19
C GLU A 340 5.91 -21.42 -5.12
N LEU A 341 6.90 -20.94 -4.38
CA LEU A 341 6.73 -20.02 -3.26
C LEU A 341 6.95 -18.55 -3.55
N TYR A 342 7.51 -18.31 -4.72
CA TYR A 342 7.89 -16.99 -5.19
C TYR A 342 6.93 -16.50 -6.28
N HIS A 343 5.75 -17.15 -6.42
CA HIS A 343 4.74 -16.88 -7.45
C HIS A 343 4.18 -15.44 -7.47
N TYR A 344 4.43 -14.63 -6.43
CA TYR A 344 4.03 -13.21 -6.42
C TYR A 344 5.15 -12.22 -6.82
N ASP A 345 6.42 -12.63 -6.78
CA ASP A 345 7.57 -11.71 -6.95
C ASP A 345 8.50 -12.10 -8.13
N LEU A 346 8.21 -13.21 -8.80
CA LEU A 346 8.90 -13.67 -10.01
C LEU A 346 7.92 -13.70 -11.19
N GLU A 347 7.83 -12.64 -11.98
CA GLU A 347 7.60 -12.85 -13.42
C GLU A 347 8.80 -12.38 -14.22
N LEU A 348 9.69 -13.35 -14.44
CA LEU A 348 10.69 -13.43 -15.51
C LEU A 348 10.07 -14.13 -16.75
N GLU A 349 8.80 -13.87 -17.10
CA GLU A 349 8.15 -14.32 -18.35
C GLU A 349 8.74 -13.61 -19.60
N TRP A 350 10.05 -13.37 -19.60
CA TRP A 350 10.79 -12.94 -20.77
C TRP A 350 11.59 -14.04 -21.46
N THR A 351 11.37 -15.33 -21.18
CA THR A 351 11.91 -16.34 -22.11
C THR A 351 10.94 -17.37 -22.69
N GLN A 352 10.01 -18.07 -22.00
CA GLN A 352 9.51 -19.32 -22.65
C GLN A 352 8.05 -19.82 -22.51
N ARG A 353 7.11 -19.25 -21.74
CA ARG A 353 5.87 -20.01 -21.43
C ARG A 353 4.49 -19.50 -21.87
N ARG A 354 4.35 -18.40 -22.62
CA ARG A 354 3.04 -17.99 -23.17
C ARG A 354 2.63 -18.52 -24.55
N ARG A 355 3.36 -19.47 -25.14
CA ARG A 355 3.00 -20.07 -26.44
C ARG A 355 2.30 -21.44 -26.41
N SER A 356 2.01 -22.05 -25.26
CA SER A 356 1.40 -23.40 -25.27
C SER A 356 0.21 -23.68 -24.34
N ILE A 357 -0.36 -22.69 -23.64
CA ILE A 357 -1.48 -22.95 -22.69
C ILE A 357 -2.71 -22.06 -22.95
N LYS A 358 -2.97 -21.66 -24.21
CA LYS A 358 -4.28 -21.09 -24.61
C LYS A 358 -4.87 -21.73 -25.86
N GLU A 359 -4.57 -23.01 -26.07
CA GLU A 359 -5.38 -23.87 -26.93
C GLU A 359 -5.69 -25.17 -26.22
N SER A 360 -6.61 -25.13 -25.24
CA SER A 360 -7.61 -26.18 -25.00
C SER A 360 -8.40 -25.93 -23.72
N LYS A 361 -9.71 -25.70 -23.91
CA LYS A 361 -10.87 -26.25 -23.16
C LYS A 361 -10.78 -26.18 -21.61
N GLY A 362 -11.67 -25.51 -20.89
CA GLY A 362 -13.12 -25.53 -20.97
C GLY A 362 -13.70 -25.06 -19.63
N SER A 363 -14.98 -24.69 -19.64
CA SER A 363 -15.78 -24.14 -18.54
C SER A 363 -15.51 -24.67 -17.13
N THR A 364 -15.21 -23.76 -16.19
CA THR A 364 -15.48 -23.93 -14.74
C THR A 364 -15.84 -22.57 -14.15
N GLN A 365 -16.95 -22.54 -13.40
CA GLN A 365 -17.54 -21.38 -12.73
C GLN A 365 -16.52 -20.65 -11.85
N THR A 366 -16.39 -19.34 -12.06
CA THR A 366 -15.63 -18.44 -11.19
C THR A 366 -16.53 -18.00 -10.03
N SER A 367 -16.03 -18.07 -8.79
CA SER A 367 -16.75 -17.65 -7.57
C SER A 367 -16.77 -16.13 -7.36
N SER A 368 -16.09 -15.37 -8.22
CA SER A 368 -16.01 -13.91 -8.17
C SER A 368 -17.03 -13.26 -9.13
N PRO A 369 -17.62 -12.11 -8.76
CA PRO A 369 -18.44 -11.33 -9.66
C PRO A 369 -17.68 -10.97 -10.94
N GLN A 370 -18.38 -10.96 -12.06
CA GLN A 370 -17.86 -10.55 -13.36
C GLN A 370 -18.38 -9.14 -13.70
N PHE A 371 -17.48 -8.23 -14.03
CA PHE A 371 -17.83 -6.84 -14.34
C PHE A 371 -17.58 -6.52 -15.81
N PHE A 372 -18.54 -5.85 -16.44
CA PHE A 372 -18.48 -5.50 -17.84
C PHE A 372 -18.84 -4.03 -18.04
N ILE A 373 -18.11 -3.35 -18.93
CA ILE A 373 -18.40 -1.97 -19.32
C ILE A 373 -18.89 -1.97 -20.77
N LEU A 374 -19.84 -1.09 -21.08
CA LEU A 374 -20.30 -0.89 -22.45
C LEU A 374 -19.24 -0.15 -23.27
N GLU A 375 -18.85 -0.73 -24.41
CA GLU A 375 -17.90 -0.08 -25.33
C GLU A 375 -18.47 1.23 -25.91
N GLY A 376 -17.63 2.26 -25.99
CA GLY A 376 -18.01 3.63 -26.36
C GLY A 376 -18.50 3.84 -27.80
N ASP A 377 -18.62 2.78 -28.61
CA ASP A 377 -19.15 2.84 -29.97
C ASP A 377 -20.69 2.66 -30.04
N HIS A 378 -21.35 2.47 -28.89
CA HIS A 378 -22.80 2.32 -28.76
C HIS A 378 -23.39 1.12 -29.52
N THR A 379 -22.57 0.12 -29.85
CA THR A 379 -22.97 -1.06 -30.62
C THR A 379 -23.58 -2.18 -29.77
N GLY A 380 -23.62 -2.05 -28.44
CA GLY A 380 -24.12 -3.07 -27.53
C GLY A 380 -23.08 -4.15 -27.18
N ASN A 381 -21.80 -3.88 -27.46
CA ASN A 381 -20.68 -4.71 -27.03
C ASN A 381 -20.28 -4.39 -25.59
N TRP A 382 -20.09 -5.44 -24.80
CA TRP A 382 -19.74 -5.36 -23.39
C TRP A 382 -18.37 -6.00 -23.18
N GLU A 383 -17.42 -5.22 -22.68
CA GLU A 383 -16.06 -5.64 -22.43
C GLU A 383 -15.93 -6.14 -20.98
N LEU A 384 -15.39 -7.35 -20.78
CA LEU A 384 -15.10 -7.88 -19.45
C LEU A 384 -13.87 -7.18 -18.87
N ILE A 385 -14.04 -6.54 -17.71
CA ILE A 385 -12.96 -5.89 -16.98
C ILE A 385 -12.66 -6.73 -15.73
N SER A 386 -11.42 -7.20 -15.60
CA SER A 386 -11.01 -8.06 -14.49
C SER A 386 -10.54 -7.28 -13.26
N ASN A 387 -10.09 -6.04 -13.44
CA ASN A 387 -9.55 -5.19 -12.38
C ASN A 387 -10.24 -3.82 -12.49
N TYR A 388 -11.37 -3.67 -11.80
CA TYR A 388 -12.20 -2.46 -11.89
C TYR A 388 -12.30 -1.74 -10.55
N ASP A 389 -12.58 -0.44 -10.61
CA ASP A 389 -12.88 0.39 -9.45
C ASP A 389 -14.03 1.37 -9.62
N ALA A 390 -14.34 2.13 -8.56
CA ALA A 390 -15.45 3.07 -8.56
C ALA A 390 -15.28 4.18 -9.61
N ASN A 391 -14.07 4.42 -10.12
CA ASN A 391 -13.82 5.37 -11.20
C ASN A 391 -14.19 4.78 -12.58
N ASP A 392 -14.31 3.46 -12.71
CA ASP A 392 -14.82 2.83 -13.94
C ASP A 392 -16.34 3.02 -14.10
N LEU A 393 -17.04 3.37 -13.02
CA LEU A 393 -18.43 3.82 -13.07
C LEU A 393 -18.49 5.32 -13.40
N THR A 394 -18.22 5.64 -14.66
CA THR A 394 -18.25 7.03 -15.15
C THR A 394 -19.68 7.48 -15.45
N SER A 395 -20.02 8.74 -15.15
CA SER A 395 -21.39 9.24 -15.35
C SER A 395 -21.87 9.16 -16.81
N ASP A 396 -21.01 9.01 -17.82
CA ASP A 396 -21.39 8.88 -19.23
C ASP A 396 -21.53 7.43 -19.73
N SER A 397 -21.22 6.43 -18.88
CA SER A 397 -21.17 5.01 -19.27
C SER A 397 -22.31 4.16 -18.67
N ALA A 398 -22.32 2.88 -19.02
CA ALA A 398 -23.16 1.86 -18.42
C ALA A 398 -22.35 0.59 -18.18
N ALA A 399 -22.66 -0.15 -17.12
CA ALA A 399 -21.90 -1.32 -16.71
C ALA A 399 -22.81 -2.47 -16.24
N ILE A 400 -22.35 -3.71 -16.38
CA ILE A 400 -23.03 -4.91 -15.88
C ILE A 400 -22.15 -5.57 -14.83
N ILE A 401 -22.73 -5.91 -13.68
CA ILE A 401 -22.09 -6.81 -12.70
C ILE A 401 -22.91 -8.09 -12.64
N MET A 402 -22.25 -9.24 -12.78
CA MET A 402 -22.87 -10.56 -12.67
C MET A 402 -22.24 -11.35 -11.54
N ASP A 403 -23.05 -11.77 -10.58
CA ASP A 403 -22.70 -12.61 -9.45
C ASP A 403 -23.53 -13.90 -9.52
N PRO A 404 -23.08 -15.04 -8.95
CA PRO A 404 -23.80 -16.31 -9.06
C PRO A 404 -25.28 -16.25 -8.66
N GLU A 405 -25.68 -15.32 -7.79
CA GLU A 405 -27.05 -15.16 -7.31
C GLU A 405 -27.83 -14.02 -7.99
N THR A 406 -27.15 -12.99 -8.51
CA THR A 406 -27.80 -11.75 -8.99
C THR A 406 -27.02 -11.06 -10.11
N SER A 407 -27.71 -10.25 -10.93
CA SER A 407 -27.03 -9.36 -11.87
C SER A 407 -27.60 -7.94 -11.84
N PHE A 408 -26.71 -6.96 -11.98
CA PHE A 408 -27.01 -5.54 -11.94
C PHE A 408 -26.62 -4.86 -13.24
N LEU A 409 -27.46 -3.95 -13.73
CA LEU A 409 -27.14 -2.98 -14.76
C LEU A 409 -27.02 -1.61 -14.09
N TRP A 410 -25.83 -1.02 -14.13
CA TRP A 410 -25.57 0.34 -13.68
C TRP A 410 -25.59 1.31 -14.87
N ILE A 411 -26.22 2.47 -14.70
CA ILE A 411 -26.34 3.50 -15.73
C ILE A 411 -25.90 4.86 -15.16
N GLY A 412 -24.89 5.45 -15.79
CA GLY A 412 -24.35 6.77 -15.47
C GLY A 412 -25.37 7.91 -15.63
N ALA A 413 -25.27 8.96 -14.81
CA ALA A 413 -26.24 10.07 -14.79
C ALA A 413 -26.30 10.89 -16.10
N GLN A 414 -25.22 10.87 -16.88
CA GLN A 414 -25.03 11.55 -18.17
C GLN A 414 -24.99 10.56 -19.35
N CYS A 415 -25.39 9.30 -19.13
CA CYS A 415 -25.41 8.30 -20.20
C CYS A 415 -26.38 8.75 -21.32
N SER A 416 -25.84 8.92 -22.52
CA SER A 416 -26.58 9.44 -23.68
C SER A 416 -27.47 8.39 -24.37
N LEU A 417 -27.38 7.14 -23.93
CA LEU A 417 -28.07 6.00 -24.52
C LEU A 417 -29.47 5.83 -23.97
N ALA A 418 -30.40 5.40 -24.84
CA ALA A 418 -31.76 5.11 -24.43
C ALA A 418 -31.79 3.94 -23.41
N HIS A 419 -32.27 4.20 -22.20
CA HIS A 419 -32.34 3.20 -21.11
C HIS A 419 -33.07 1.92 -21.51
N SER A 420 -34.11 2.02 -22.35
CA SER A 420 -34.85 0.85 -22.85
C SER A 420 -34.00 -0.05 -23.74
N LYS A 421 -33.11 0.53 -24.57
CA LYS A 421 -32.18 -0.23 -25.41
C LYS A 421 -31.06 -0.84 -24.58
N LEU A 422 -30.47 -0.07 -23.66
CA LEU A 422 -29.45 -0.55 -22.72
C LEU A 422 -29.93 -1.76 -21.93
N TYR A 423 -31.17 -1.71 -21.44
CA TYR A 423 -31.76 -2.81 -20.68
C TYR A 423 -31.92 -4.09 -21.53
N GLU A 424 -32.42 -3.98 -22.76
CA GLU A 424 -32.56 -5.14 -23.65
C GLU A 424 -31.20 -5.73 -24.06
N ASP A 425 -30.21 -4.87 -24.36
CA ASP A 425 -28.85 -5.29 -24.71
C ASP A 425 -28.15 -5.97 -23.53
N ALA A 426 -28.27 -5.41 -22.32
CA ALA A 426 -27.73 -6.00 -21.09
C ALA A 426 -28.40 -7.33 -20.74
N LYS A 427 -29.74 -7.41 -20.87
CA LYS A 427 -30.50 -8.64 -20.64
C LYS A 427 -30.12 -9.75 -21.63
N LEU A 428 -29.87 -9.40 -22.89
CA LEU A 428 -29.38 -10.35 -23.88
C LEU A 428 -27.95 -10.82 -23.53
N HIS A 429 -27.09 -9.92 -23.04
CA HIS A 429 -25.76 -10.26 -22.58
C HIS A 429 -25.79 -11.22 -21.39
N CYS A 430 -26.52 -10.89 -20.31
CA CYS A 430 -26.65 -11.73 -19.11
C CYS A 430 -27.18 -13.15 -19.41
N ARG A 431 -28.10 -13.29 -20.38
CA ARG A 431 -28.60 -14.60 -20.83
C ARG A 431 -27.52 -15.50 -21.42
N LYS A 432 -26.49 -14.95 -22.07
CA LYS A 432 -25.34 -15.74 -22.58
C LYS A 432 -24.57 -16.45 -21.46
N TYR A 433 -24.64 -15.90 -20.26
CA TYR A 433 -23.97 -16.41 -19.06
C TYR A 433 -24.91 -17.15 -18.10
N GLY A 434 -26.19 -17.33 -18.48
CA GLY A 434 -27.17 -18.09 -17.70
C GLY A 434 -27.93 -17.28 -16.64
N PHE A 435 -27.81 -15.95 -16.62
CA PHE A 435 -28.51 -15.07 -15.68
C PHE A 435 -29.84 -14.58 -16.26
N ASN A 436 -30.92 -14.73 -15.49
CA ASN A 436 -32.29 -14.39 -15.93
C ASN A 436 -32.88 -13.14 -15.26
N LEU A 437 -32.29 -12.68 -14.16
CA LEU A 437 -32.75 -11.54 -13.38
C LEU A 437 -31.72 -10.41 -13.43
N LEU A 438 -32.13 -9.25 -13.96
CA LEU A 438 -31.30 -8.05 -14.10
C LEU A 438 -31.96 -6.89 -13.34
N ILE A 439 -31.27 -6.35 -12.35
CA ILE A 439 -31.72 -5.23 -11.51
C ILE A 439 -31.05 -3.94 -12.00
N ILE A 440 -31.84 -2.90 -12.28
CA ILE A 440 -31.32 -1.62 -12.75
C ILE A 440 -30.90 -0.75 -11.56
N GLN A 441 -29.74 -0.12 -11.69
CA GLN A 441 -29.16 0.84 -10.76
C GLN A 441 -28.81 2.11 -11.54
N HIS A 442 -28.95 3.27 -10.90
CA HIS A 442 -28.59 4.55 -11.49
C HIS A 442 -27.56 5.26 -10.63
N ASP A 443 -26.64 5.95 -11.29
CA ASP A 443 -25.63 6.83 -10.68
C ASP A 443 -26.24 7.73 -9.59
N GLY A 444 -25.75 7.57 -8.36
CA GLY A 444 -26.19 8.33 -7.19
C GLY A 444 -27.42 7.77 -6.47
N SER A 445 -27.95 6.62 -6.89
CA SER A 445 -29.11 5.96 -6.29
C SER A 445 -28.95 4.43 -6.17
N GLU A 446 -27.70 3.96 -6.15
CA GLU A 446 -27.38 2.54 -6.11
C GLU A 446 -27.70 1.92 -4.74
N SER A 447 -28.27 0.71 -4.77
CA SER A 447 -28.59 -0.04 -3.56
C SER A 447 -27.35 -0.60 -2.84
N ASP A 448 -27.44 -0.82 -1.54
CA ASP A 448 -26.39 -1.50 -0.75
C ASP A 448 -26.06 -2.90 -1.30
N ALA A 449 -27.05 -3.59 -1.88
CA ALA A 449 -26.85 -4.88 -2.53
C ALA A 449 -25.92 -4.78 -3.75
N PHE A 450 -26.06 -3.72 -4.55
CA PHE A 450 -25.16 -3.46 -5.68
C PHE A 450 -23.73 -3.25 -5.20
N TRP A 451 -23.51 -2.36 -4.22
CA TRP A 451 -22.18 -2.08 -3.70
C TRP A 451 -21.56 -3.31 -3.03
N SER A 452 -22.34 -4.10 -2.29
CA SER A 452 -21.84 -5.34 -1.72
C SER A 452 -21.37 -6.34 -2.77
N VAL A 453 -22.03 -6.43 -3.94
CA VAL A 453 -21.60 -7.31 -5.02
C VAL A 453 -20.42 -6.71 -5.78
N PHE A 454 -20.48 -5.42 -6.13
CA PHE A 454 -19.38 -4.70 -6.77
C PHE A 454 -18.11 -4.84 -5.94
N GLU A 455 -18.24 -4.73 -4.62
CA GLU A 455 -17.12 -4.75 -3.71
C GLU A 455 -16.46 -6.13 -3.53
N ARG A 456 -17.18 -7.22 -3.84
CA ARG A 456 -16.63 -8.58 -3.79
C ARG A 456 -15.77 -8.94 -5.00
N GLY A 457 -15.86 -8.17 -6.09
CA GLY A 457 -14.97 -8.33 -7.24
C GLY A 457 -13.74 -7.41 -7.20
N TYR A 458 -13.60 -6.59 -6.15
CA TYR A 458 -12.35 -5.88 -5.82
C TYR A 458 -11.27 -6.79 -5.25
#